data_AF-A0A2N3DJA5-F1
#
_entry.id   AF-A0A2N3DJA5-F1
#
_cell.length_a   1.000
_cell.length_b   1.000
_cell.length_c   1.000
_cell.angle_alpha   90.00
_cell.angle_beta   90.00
_cell.angle_gamma   90.00
#
_symmetry.space_group_name_H-M   'P 1'
#
loop_
_entity.id
_entity.type
_entity.pdbx_description
1 polymer ?
#
loop_
_entity_poly.entity_id
_entity_poly.type
_entity_poly.pdbx_seq_one_letter_code
_entity_poly.pdbx_strand_id
1 'polypeptide(L)'
;MSHRLFAQLAFERALGNAAIDALKNAVNDKDHFDAESMWPKDPMFIGKTSADIEAVSNELAEIIADRINDVLNGPGIRNIERGECFDPQLVALVLEAKAKRGQSG
;
A
#
# COMPACT_ATOMS: atom_id res chain seq x y z
N MET A 1 0.12 12.31 34.74
CA MET A 1 0.56 11.11 33.99
C MET A 1 -0.21 10.89 32.67
N SER A 2 -1.03 11.85 32.19
CA SER A 2 -1.87 11.67 30.98
C SER A 2 -1.24 12.18 29.67
N HIS A 3 -0.47 13.28 29.70
CA HIS A 3 0.09 13.89 28.48
C HIS A 3 1.04 12.98 27.70
N ARG A 4 1.84 12.14 28.38
CA ARG A 4 2.75 11.19 27.72
C ARG A 4 1.99 10.11 26.94
N LEU A 5 0.88 9.62 27.49
CA LEU A 5 0.05 8.61 26.83
C LEU A 5 -0.62 9.19 25.57
N PHE A 6 -1.16 10.41 25.66
CA PHE A 6 -1.75 11.09 24.51
C PHE A 6 -0.72 11.38 23.42
N ALA A 7 0.48 11.84 23.78
CA ALA A 7 1.56 12.08 22.83
C ALA A 7 2.02 10.78 22.14
N GLN A 8 2.14 9.70 22.89
CA GLN A 8 2.48 8.38 22.34
C GLN A 8 1.42 7.90 21.34
N LEU A 9 0.13 8.02 21.68
CA LEU A 9 -0.95 7.62 20.78
C LEU A 9 -0.97 8.48 19.51
N ALA A 10 -0.74 9.79 19.62
CA ALA A 10 -0.67 10.69 18.47
C ALA A 10 0.51 10.33 17.54
N PHE A 11 1.66 9.99 18.13
CA PHE A 11 2.83 9.53 17.36
C PHE A 11 2.56 8.20 16.64
N GLU A 12 1.99 7.21 17.33
CA GLU A 12 1.61 5.94 16.70
C GLU A 12 0.61 6.13 15.56
N ARG A 13 -0.38 7.02 15.73
CA ARG A 13 -1.32 7.36 14.67
C ARG A 13 -0.63 8.00 13.47
N ALA A 14 0.29 8.93 13.69
CA ALA A 14 1.05 9.57 12.62
C ALA A 14 1.87 8.53 11.82
N LEU A 15 2.56 7.62 12.51
CA LEU A 15 3.28 6.52 11.86
C LEU A 15 2.33 5.59 11.08
N GLY A 16 1.17 5.28 11.65
CA GLY A 16 0.19 4.42 11.00
C GLY A 16 -0.36 5.06 9.72
N ASN A 17 -0.66 6.35 9.76
CA ASN A 17 -1.12 7.10 8.59
C ASN A 17 -0.02 7.21 7.53
N ALA A 18 1.23 7.44 7.93
CA ALA A 18 2.34 7.47 6.98
C ALA A 18 2.52 6.13 6.23
N ALA A 19 2.36 4.99 6.93
CA ALA A 19 2.41 3.67 6.29
C ALA A 19 1.24 3.46 5.31
N ILE A 20 0.04 3.91 5.69
CA ILE A 20 -1.17 3.86 4.85
C ILE A 20 -1.01 4.74 3.61
N ASP A 21 -0.50 5.96 3.76
CA ASP A 21 -0.25 6.88 2.66
C ASP A 21 0.81 6.33 1.69
N ALA A 22 1.87 5.71 2.22
CA ALA A 22 2.88 5.05 1.41
C ALA A 22 2.31 3.87 0.61
N LEU A 23 1.43 3.06 1.22
CA LEU A 23 0.72 2.00 0.51
C LEU A 23 -0.18 2.56 -0.59
N LYS A 24 -0.93 3.62 -0.30
CA LYS A 24 -1.79 4.29 -1.28
C LYS A 24 -1.00 4.79 -2.48
N ASN A 25 0.15 5.43 -2.24
CA ASN A 25 1.02 5.89 -3.32
C ASN A 25 1.53 4.73 -4.16
N ALA A 26 1.98 3.63 -3.55
CA ALA A 26 2.43 2.45 -4.30
C ALA A 26 1.33 1.83 -5.18
N VAL A 27 0.09 1.78 -4.69
CA VAL A 27 -1.06 1.33 -5.49
C VAL A 27 -1.31 2.28 -6.66
N ASN A 28 -1.33 3.58 -6.41
CA ASN A 28 -1.52 4.58 -7.47
C ASN A 28 -0.41 4.53 -8.52
N ASP A 29 0.85 4.35 -8.11
CA ASP A 29 2.00 4.26 -9.01
C ASP A 29 1.88 3.04 -9.92
N LYS A 30 1.44 1.90 -9.38
CA LYS A 30 1.18 0.69 -10.18
C LYS A 30 0.01 0.88 -11.14
N ASP A 31 -1.11 1.42 -10.67
CA ASP A 31 -2.29 1.66 -11.50
C ASP A 31 -1.97 2.63 -12.65
N HIS A 32 -1.17 3.67 -12.35
CA HIS A 32 -0.69 4.62 -13.34
C HIS A 32 0.23 3.96 -14.35
N PHE A 33 1.22 3.18 -13.91
CA PHE A 33 2.12 2.44 -14.78
C PHE A 33 1.35 1.48 -15.71
N ASP A 34 0.42 0.69 -15.15
CA ASP A 34 -0.37 -0.25 -15.92
C ASP A 34 -1.22 0.49 -16.98
N ALA A 35 -1.83 1.62 -16.62
CA ALA A 35 -2.63 2.42 -17.55
C ALA A 35 -1.79 3.02 -18.69
N GLU A 36 -0.60 3.54 -18.41
CA GLU A 36 0.29 4.13 -19.41
C GLU A 36 0.98 3.09 -20.32
N SER A 37 1.15 1.87 -19.82
CA SER A 37 1.75 0.77 -20.58
C SER A 37 0.77 0.08 -21.54
N MET A 38 -0.54 0.32 -21.39
CA MET A 38 -1.61 -0.18 -22.27
C MET A 38 -1.75 0.65 -23.55
N TRP A 39 -2.33 0.06 -24.61
CA TRP A 39 -2.50 0.77 -25.88
C TRP A 39 -3.66 1.80 -25.83
N PRO A 40 -3.51 3.02 -26.38
CA PRO A 40 -2.29 3.57 -26.98
C PRO A 40 -1.23 3.86 -25.91
N LYS A 41 -0.04 3.29 -26.11
CA LYS A 41 1.07 3.41 -25.15
C LYS A 41 1.52 4.85 -25.02
N ASP A 42 1.85 5.27 -23.81
CA ASP A 42 2.60 6.51 -23.62
C ASP A 42 3.92 6.44 -24.43
N PRO A 43 4.38 7.57 -25.04
CA PRO A 43 5.66 7.63 -25.74
C PRO A 43 6.84 6.98 -25.03
N MET A 44 6.89 7.00 -23.69
CA MET A 44 8.00 6.39 -22.93
C MET A 44 8.05 4.86 -23.03
N PHE A 45 6.95 4.20 -23.40
CA PHE A 45 6.85 2.75 -23.60
C PHE A 45 7.00 2.34 -25.07
N ILE A 46 7.17 3.28 -26.00
CA ILE A 46 7.43 2.97 -27.41
C ILE A 46 8.81 2.30 -27.51
N GLY A 47 8.83 1.09 -28.08
CA GLY A 47 10.05 0.28 -28.22
C GLY A 47 10.40 -0.59 -27.01
N LYS A 48 9.65 -0.52 -25.90
CA LYS A 48 9.74 -1.49 -24.80
C LYS A 48 9.05 -2.80 -25.17
N THR A 49 9.70 -3.92 -24.85
CA THR A 49 9.09 -5.23 -25.05
C THR A 49 8.00 -5.47 -24.00
N SER A 50 7.09 -6.41 -24.25
CA SER A 50 6.10 -6.80 -23.25
C SER A 50 6.75 -7.38 -21.99
N ALA A 51 7.88 -8.07 -22.14
CA ALA A 51 8.64 -8.62 -21.01
C ALA A 51 9.23 -7.53 -20.10
N ASP A 52 9.73 -6.42 -20.67
CA ASP A 52 10.24 -5.30 -19.89
C ASP A 52 9.14 -4.62 -19.07
N ILE A 53 7.95 -4.48 -19.67
CA ILE A 53 6.77 -3.88 -19.00
C ILE A 53 6.29 -4.79 -17.87
N GLU A 54 6.22 -6.10 -18.12
CA GLU A 54 5.82 -7.09 -17.13
C GLU A 54 6.79 -7.15 -15.94
N ALA A 55 8.10 -7.07 -16.20
CA ALA A 55 9.12 -7.04 -15.15
C ALA A 55 8.90 -5.86 -14.18
N VAL A 56 8.68 -4.65 -14.70
CA VAL A 56 8.45 -3.46 -13.87
C VAL A 56 7.10 -3.53 -13.14
N SER A 57 6.04 -4.02 -13.80
CA SER A 57 4.73 -4.20 -13.13
C SER A 57 4.84 -5.19 -11.96
N ASN A 58 5.66 -6.25 -12.09
CA ASN A 58 5.95 -7.19 -11.02
C ASN A 58 6.73 -6.55 -9.88
N GLU A 59 7.75 -5.75 -10.16
CA GLU A 59 8.49 -4.99 -9.12
C GLU A 59 7.55 -4.05 -8.35
N LEU A 60 6.64 -3.35 -9.03
CA LEU A 60 5.63 -2.50 -8.38
C LEU A 60 4.66 -3.32 -7.53
N ALA A 61 4.29 -4.53 -7.96
CA ALA A 61 3.48 -5.44 -7.16
C ALA A 61 4.20 -5.93 -5.89
N GLU A 62 5.50 -6.21 -5.97
CA GLU A 62 6.33 -6.53 -4.80
C GLU A 62 6.42 -5.35 -3.82
N ILE A 63 6.60 -4.13 -4.32
CA ILE A 63 6.59 -2.91 -3.49
C ILE A 63 5.26 -2.77 -2.75
N ILE A 64 4.12 -2.98 -3.42
CA ILE A 64 2.81 -2.98 -2.77
C ILE A 64 2.75 -4.03 -1.65
N ALA A 65 3.23 -5.25 -1.91
CA ALA A 65 3.26 -6.30 -0.89
C ALA A 65 4.10 -5.91 0.33
N ASP A 66 5.26 -5.27 0.12
CA ASP A 66 6.09 -4.73 1.19
C ASP A 66 5.38 -3.62 1.98
N ARG A 67 4.69 -2.69 1.29
CA ARG A 67 3.92 -1.64 1.96
C ARG A 67 2.75 -2.20 2.77
N ILE A 68 2.08 -3.24 2.27
CA ILE A 68 1.05 -3.98 3.03
C ILE A 68 1.68 -4.57 4.30
N ASN A 69 2.85 -5.21 4.20
CA ASN A 69 3.55 -5.76 5.35
C ASN A 69 3.90 -4.69 6.39
N ASP A 70 4.32 -3.51 5.96
CA ASP A 70 4.61 -2.39 6.88
C ASP A 70 3.36 -1.89 7.59
N VAL A 71 2.20 -1.84 6.91
CA VAL A 71 0.91 -1.52 7.54
C VAL A 71 0.53 -2.61 8.56
N LEU A 72 0.68 -3.88 8.20
CA LEU A 72 0.29 -5.02 9.03
C LEU A 72 1.19 -5.22 10.26
N ASN A 73 2.50 -5.00 10.11
CA ASN A 73 3.48 -5.16 11.18
C ASN A 73 3.66 -3.89 12.02
N GLY A 74 3.23 -2.74 11.49
CA GLY A 74 3.32 -1.43 12.13
C GLY A 74 2.03 -0.97 12.81
N PRO A 75 1.98 0.31 13.23
CA PRO A 75 0.78 0.90 13.83
C PRO A 75 -0.36 1.13 12.81
N GLY A 76 -0.10 1.01 11.50
CA GLY A 76 -1.09 1.23 10.44
C GLY A 76 -2.32 0.34 10.56
N ILE A 77 -2.15 -0.94 10.91
CA ILE A 77 -3.28 -1.85 11.10
C ILE A 77 -4.23 -1.39 12.20
N ARG A 78 -3.71 -0.81 13.28
CA ARG A 78 -4.54 -0.28 14.38
C ARG A 78 -5.33 0.95 13.92
N ASN A 79 -4.77 1.78 13.04
CA ASN A 79 -5.50 2.91 12.47
C ASN A 79 -6.66 2.43 11.58
N ILE A 80 -6.42 1.40 10.75
CA ILE A 80 -7.47 0.78 9.93
C ILE A 80 -8.58 0.19 10.81
N GLU A 81 -8.23 -0.57 11.85
CA GLU A 81 -9.20 -1.18 12.78
C GLU A 81 -10.02 -0.15 13.57
N ARG A 82 -9.46 1.05 13.80
CA ARG A 82 -10.17 2.17 14.43
C ARG A 82 -11.05 2.96 13.45
N GLY A 83 -11.02 2.63 12.16
CA GLY A 83 -11.75 3.37 11.12
C GLY A 83 -11.13 4.73 10.80
N GLU A 84 -9.83 4.90 11.03
CA GLU A 84 -9.12 6.16 10.77
C GLU A 84 -8.64 6.29 9.31
N CYS A 85 -8.74 5.21 8.51
CA CYS A 85 -8.55 5.23 7.06
C CYS A 85 -9.90 5.35 6.34
N PHE A 86 -10.05 6.36 5.49
CA PHE A 86 -11.30 6.64 4.76
C PHE A 86 -11.33 6.09 3.33
N ASP A 87 -10.29 5.36 2.92
CA ASP A 87 -10.21 4.73 1.60
C ASP A 87 -10.68 3.26 1.68
N PRO A 88 -11.90 2.93 1.19
CA PRO A 88 -12.46 1.60 1.37
C PRO A 88 -11.70 0.53 0.59
N GLN A 89 -11.09 0.87 -0.55
CA GLN A 89 -10.34 -0.08 -1.37
C GLN A 89 -9.04 -0.46 -0.69
N LEU A 90 -8.33 0.54 -0.14
CA LEU A 90 -7.10 0.31 0.61
C LEU A 90 -7.36 -0.51 1.89
N VAL A 91 -8.45 -0.22 2.59
CA VAL A 91 -8.88 -1.00 3.77
C VAL A 91 -9.16 -2.45 3.39
N ALA A 92 -9.92 -2.68 2.32
CA ALA A 92 -10.22 -4.04 1.85
C ALA A 92 -8.94 -4.82 1.50
N LEU A 93 -8.01 -4.19 0.78
CA LEU A 93 -6.72 -4.77 0.41
C LEU A 93 -5.93 -5.23 1.64
N VAL A 94 -5.79 -4.37 2.65
CA VAL A 94 -5.04 -4.70 3.87
C VAL A 94 -5.74 -5.78 4.69
N LEU A 95 -7.07 -5.74 4.81
CA LEU A 95 -7.83 -6.75 5.56
C LEU A 95 -7.80 -8.12 4.87
N GLU A 96 -7.86 -8.18 3.55
CA GLU A 96 -7.69 -9.41 2.78
C GLU A 96 -6.29 -10.00 3.01
N ALA A 97 -5.23 -9.17 2.94
CA ALA A 97 -3.87 -9.60 3.21
C ALA A 97 -3.69 -10.12 4.65
N LYS A 98 -4.31 -9.44 5.64
CA LYS A 98 -4.35 -9.91 7.03
C LYS A 98 -5.02 -11.27 7.15
N ALA A 99 -6.15 -11.48 6.47
CA ALA A 99 -6.88 -12.74 6.49
C ALA A 99 -6.05 -13.89 5.89
N LYS A 100 -5.37 -13.66 4.77
CA LYS A 100 -4.45 -14.63 4.15
C LYS A 100 -3.32 -15.05 5.09
N ARG A 101 -2.72 -14.10 5.82
CA ARG A 101 -1.69 -14.39 6.83
C ARG A 101 -2.22 -15.28 7.96
N GLY A 102 -3.47 -15.08 8.40
CA GLY A 102 -4.10 -15.87 9.46
C GLY A 102 -4.45 -17.31 9.07
N GLN A 103 -4.51 -17.62 7.78
CA GLN A 103 -4.80 -18.97 7.25
C GLN A 103 -3.54 -19.81 6.99
N SER A 104 -2.36 -19.21 7.08
CA SER A 104 -1.07 -19.88 6.82
C SER A 104 -0.49 -20.59 8.06
N GLY A 105 -1.32 -20.84 9.08
CA GLY A 105 -0.96 -21.44 10.36
C GLY A 105 -1.73 -22.72 10.65
#